data_AF-A0A7C3ADQ4-F1
#
_entry.id   AF-A0A7C3ADQ4-F1
#
_cell.length_a   1.000
_cell.length_b   1.000
_cell.length_c   1.000
_cell.angle_alpha   90.00
_cell.angle_beta   90.00
_cell.angle_gamma   90.00
#
_symmetry.space_group_name_H-M   'P 1'
#
loop_
_entity.id
_entity.type
_entity.pdbx_description
1 polymer ?
#
loop_
_entity_poly.entity_id
_entity_poly.type
_entity_poly.pdbx_seq_one_letter_code
_entity_poly.pdbx_strand_id
1 'polypeptide(L)'
;DPTEEEIRACLPYLEEQIRKINPRVIVMLGRHASSTIMDRYNIKFNGISQDHGKVFKISSLFGVKKLIPMYHPAAALYNPSLKEELKKDFKVIADELRPEYKNEQAK
;
A
#
# COMPACT_ATOMS: atom_id res chain seq x y z
N ASP A 1 -4.96 13.89 -12.12
CA ASP A 1 -5.28 12.47 -11.90
C ASP A 1 -5.25 11.71 -13.21
N PRO A 2 -4.76 10.47 -13.25
CA PRO A 2 -4.80 9.65 -14.45
C PRO A 2 -6.23 9.23 -14.77
N THR A 3 -6.53 9.14 -16.05
CA THR A 3 -7.79 8.58 -16.57
C THR A 3 -7.82 7.06 -16.40
N GLU A 4 -9.02 6.48 -16.45
CA GLU A 4 -9.18 5.02 -16.40
C GLU A 4 -8.47 4.29 -17.55
N GLU A 5 -8.38 4.93 -18.72
CA GLU A 5 -7.64 4.38 -19.86
C GLU A 5 -6.14 4.36 -19.61
N GLU A 6 -5.57 5.46 -19.09
CA GLU A 6 -4.16 5.54 -18.71
C GLU A 6 -3.81 4.55 -17.60
N ILE A 7 -4.69 4.39 -16.60
CA ILE A 7 -4.52 3.37 -15.54
C ILE A 7 -4.46 1.99 -16.17
N ARG A 8 -5.43 1.62 -17.01
CA ARG A 8 -5.46 0.30 -17.68
C ARG A 8 -4.26 0.06 -18.57
N ALA A 9 -3.79 1.06 -19.30
CA ALA A 9 -2.63 0.96 -20.17
C ALA A 9 -1.33 0.72 -19.38
N CYS A 10 -1.20 1.33 -18.20
CA CYS A 10 0.03 1.27 -17.40
C CYS A 10 0.05 0.13 -16.35
N LEU A 11 -1.12 -0.34 -15.93
CA LEU A 11 -1.26 -1.35 -14.88
C LEU A 11 -0.47 -2.66 -15.14
N PRO A 12 -0.37 -3.20 -16.38
CA PRO A 12 0.43 -4.39 -16.66
C PRO A 12 1.90 -4.28 -16.23
N TYR A 13 2.51 -3.10 -16.34
CA TYR A 13 3.90 -2.88 -15.92
C TYR A 13 4.05 -2.97 -14.40
N LEU A 14 3.12 -2.36 -13.66
CA LEU A 14 3.12 -2.42 -12.19
C LEU A 14 2.91 -3.85 -11.69
N GLU A 15 2.05 -4.61 -12.36
CA GLU A 15 1.88 -6.04 -12.10
C GLU A 15 3.14 -6.85 -12.29
N GLU A 16 3.84 -6.61 -13.39
CA GLU A 16 5.08 -7.30 -13.67
C GLU A 16 6.13 -6.98 -12.61
N GLN A 17 6.22 -5.72 -12.18
CA GLN A 17 7.09 -5.29 -11.09
C GLN A 17 6.73 -5.98 -9.77
N ILE A 18 5.45 -5.99 -9.36
CA ILE A 18 4.99 -6.65 -8.15
C ILE A 18 5.28 -8.15 -8.21
N ARG A 19 5.06 -8.79 -9.36
CA ARG A 19 5.33 -10.21 -9.57
C ARG A 19 6.82 -10.54 -9.46
N LYS A 20 7.69 -9.71 -10.06
CA LYS A 20 9.15 -9.91 -10.06
C LYS A 20 9.76 -9.64 -8.68
N ILE A 21 9.34 -8.58 -8.00
CA ILE A 21 9.83 -8.22 -6.67
C ILE A 21 9.24 -9.15 -5.60
N ASN A 22 8.02 -9.64 -5.83
CA ASN A 22 7.25 -10.43 -4.88
C ASN A 22 7.23 -9.82 -3.46
N PRO A 23 6.80 -8.56 -3.28
CA PRO A 23 6.90 -7.88 -1.99
C PRO A 23 5.97 -8.51 -0.95
N ARG A 24 6.43 -8.55 0.31
CA ARG A 24 5.61 -8.94 1.47
C ARG A 24 4.63 -7.85 1.87
N VAL A 25 5.03 -6.58 1.71
CA VAL A 25 4.23 -5.39 2.04
C VAL A 25 4.16 -4.48 0.82
N ILE A 26 2.96 -4.00 0.49
CA ILE A 26 2.72 -3.00 -0.56
C ILE A 26 2.02 -1.82 0.09
N VAL A 27 2.65 -0.64 -0.01
CA VAL A 27 2.10 0.61 0.51
C VAL A 27 1.54 1.42 -0.66
N MET A 28 0.26 1.80 -0.58
CA MET A 28 -0.45 2.48 -1.66
C MET A 28 -0.69 3.93 -1.29
N LEU A 29 -0.01 4.85 -1.97
CA LEU A 29 -0.03 6.27 -1.65
C LEU A 29 -1.17 6.98 -2.40
N GLY A 30 -2.23 7.33 -1.66
CA GLY A 30 -3.39 8.05 -2.15
C GLY A 30 -4.50 7.16 -2.69
N ARG A 31 -5.59 7.82 -3.08
CA ARG A 31 -6.84 7.17 -3.52
C ARG A 31 -6.64 6.28 -4.74
N HIS A 32 -5.97 6.76 -5.79
CA HIS A 32 -5.81 6.03 -7.04
C HIS A 32 -5.02 4.74 -6.87
N ALA A 33 -3.84 4.80 -6.25
CA ALA A 33 -3.04 3.61 -5.98
C ALA A 33 -3.82 2.59 -5.15
N SER A 34 -4.52 3.06 -4.12
CA SER A 34 -5.30 2.20 -3.22
C SER A 34 -6.47 1.54 -3.94
N SER A 35 -7.30 2.32 -4.66
CA SER A 35 -8.46 1.78 -5.38
C SER A 35 -8.03 0.78 -6.45
N THR A 36 -7.02 1.11 -7.25
CA THR A 36 -6.56 0.25 -8.33
C THR A 36 -6.01 -1.06 -7.80
N ILE A 37 -5.08 -1.03 -6.84
CA ILE A 37 -4.48 -2.27 -6.33
C ILE A 37 -5.47 -3.10 -5.52
N MET A 38 -6.31 -2.48 -4.67
CA MET A 38 -7.28 -3.24 -3.88
C MET A 38 -8.33 -3.92 -4.75
N ASP A 39 -8.83 -3.25 -5.80
CA ASP A 39 -9.73 -3.85 -6.80
C ASP A 39 -9.11 -5.06 -7.48
N ARG A 40 -7.82 -4.97 -7.85
CA ARG A 40 -7.07 -6.10 -8.45
C ARG A 40 -6.96 -7.32 -7.55
N TYR A 41 -7.07 -7.15 -6.23
CA TYR A 41 -7.10 -8.25 -5.27
C TYR A 41 -8.51 -8.56 -4.75
N ASN A 42 -9.56 -8.03 -5.38
CA ASN A 42 -10.96 -8.16 -4.97
C ASN A 42 -11.21 -7.72 -3.51
N ILE A 43 -10.50 -6.69 -3.06
CA ILE A 43 -10.68 -6.09 -1.74
C ILE A 43 -11.48 -4.80 -1.90
N LYS A 44 -12.58 -4.68 -1.16
CA LYS A 44 -13.38 -3.46 -1.12
C LYS A 44 -12.57 -2.31 -0.48
N PHE A 45 -12.41 -1.22 -1.21
CA PHE A 45 -11.84 0.03 -0.73
C PHE A 45 -12.95 1.04 -0.41
N ASN A 46 -13.00 1.53 0.84
CA ASN A 46 -14.05 2.45 1.32
C ASN A 46 -13.64 3.93 1.21
N GLY A 47 -12.46 4.21 0.66
CA GLY A 47 -11.92 5.55 0.51
C GLY A 47 -10.77 5.84 1.47
N ILE A 48 -9.90 6.76 1.06
CA ILE A 48 -8.62 6.95 1.74
C ILE A 48 -8.77 7.45 3.18
N SER A 49 -9.79 8.27 3.44
CA SER A 49 -10.07 8.79 4.78
C SER A 49 -10.49 7.70 5.77
N GLN A 50 -11.05 6.60 5.29
CA GLN A 50 -11.51 5.50 6.14
C GLN A 50 -10.48 4.40 6.26
N ASP A 51 -9.75 4.10 5.19
CA ASP A 51 -8.93 2.90 5.12
C ASP A 51 -7.44 3.15 5.36
N HIS A 52 -6.96 4.41 5.38
CA HIS A 52 -5.53 4.69 5.63
C HIS A 52 -5.04 4.04 6.95
N GLY A 53 -3.81 3.53 6.93
CA GLY A 53 -3.18 2.90 8.08
C GLY A 53 -3.71 1.50 8.44
N LYS A 54 -4.76 1.00 7.78
CA LYS A 54 -5.24 -0.38 7.96
C LYS A 54 -4.35 -1.37 7.21
N VAL A 55 -4.26 -2.59 7.75
CA VAL A 55 -3.51 -3.69 7.13
C VAL A 55 -4.47 -4.71 6.54
N PHE A 56 -4.43 -4.89 5.23
CA PHE A 56 -5.20 -5.89 4.51
C PHE A 56 -4.30 -7.06 4.13
N LYS A 57 -4.67 -8.28 4.55
CA LYS A 57 -3.87 -9.48 4.27
C LYS A 57 -4.44 -10.24 3.07
N ILE A 58 -3.59 -10.59 2.13
CA ILE A 58 -3.92 -11.40 0.96
C ILE A 58 -3.10 -12.68 1.02
N SER A 59 -3.79 -13.82 1.00
CA SER A 59 -3.15 -15.13 0.87
C SER A 59 -2.92 -15.46 -0.60
N SER A 60 -1.70 -15.86 -0.94
CA SER A 60 -1.34 -16.34 -2.27
C SER A 60 -0.51 -17.63 -2.18
N LEU A 61 -0.34 -18.32 -3.31
CA LEU A 61 0.56 -19.49 -3.40
C LEU A 61 2.01 -19.17 -2.98
N PHE A 62 2.42 -17.90 -3.07
CA PHE A 62 3.76 -17.43 -2.72
C PHE A 62 3.84 -16.82 -1.31
N GLY A 63 2.82 -17.03 -0.48
CA GLY A 63 2.73 -16.53 0.89
C GLY A 63 1.72 -15.39 1.06
N VAL A 64 1.77 -14.78 2.24
CA VAL A 64 0.86 -13.70 2.63
C VAL A 64 1.45 -12.34 2.26
N LYS A 65 0.70 -11.54 1.49
CA LYS A 65 1.00 -10.13 1.21
C LYS A 65 0.15 -9.23 2.11
N LYS A 66 0.70 -8.09 2.48
CA LYS A 66 0.03 -7.06 3.26
C LYS A 66 -0.12 -5.79 2.41
N LEU A 67 -1.33 -5.30 2.24
CA LEU A 67 -1.59 -4.00 1.61
C LEU A 67 -1.89 -2.96 2.69
N ILE A 68 -1.27 -1.79 2.55
CA ILE A 68 -1.43 -0.68 3.50
C ILE A 68 -1.71 0.60 2.69
N PRO A 69 -2.98 1.04 2.56
CA PRO A 69 -3.28 2.33 1.97
C PRO A 69 -2.83 3.45 2.91
N MET A 70 -2.37 4.56 2.34
CA MET A 70 -1.92 5.75 3.05
C MET A 70 -2.28 7.01 2.29
N TYR A 71 -2.41 8.14 2.99
CA TYR A 71 -2.52 9.42 2.30
C TYR A 71 -1.34 9.64 1.35
N HIS A 72 -1.60 10.31 0.23
CA HIS A 72 -0.51 10.72 -0.65
C HIS A 72 0.34 11.78 0.06
N PRO A 73 1.68 11.68 0.07
CA PRO A 73 2.54 12.61 0.80
C PRO A 73 2.31 14.08 0.44
N ALA A 74 1.96 14.36 -0.82
CA ALA A 74 1.62 15.72 -1.26
C ALA A 74 0.46 16.35 -0.46
N ALA A 75 -0.49 15.56 0.07
CA ALA A 75 -1.58 16.09 0.88
C ALA A 75 -1.08 16.74 2.18
N ALA A 76 0.02 16.23 2.75
CA ALA A 76 0.63 16.80 3.95
C ALA A 76 1.42 18.09 3.68
N LEU A 77 1.68 18.45 2.42
CA LEU A 77 2.27 19.75 2.08
C LEU A 77 1.27 20.89 2.27
N TYR A 78 -0.01 20.62 2.03
CA TYR A 78 -1.08 21.63 2.13
C TYR A 78 -1.81 21.59 3.47
N ASN A 79 -1.83 20.43 4.13
CA ASN A 79 -2.45 20.26 5.44
C ASN A 79 -1.46 19.66 6.44
N PRO A 80 -0.86 20.49 7.32
CA PRO A 80 0.10 20.03 8.32
C PRO A 80 -0.46 18.97 9.28
N SER A 81 -1.78 18.92 9.52
CA SER A 81 -2.36 17.91 10.43
C SER A 81 -2.26 16.49 9.85
N LEU A 82 -2.27 16.34 8.52
CA LEU A 82 -2.05 15.06 7.85
C LEU A 82 -0.63 14.53 8.04
N LYS A 83 0.34 15.38 8.41
CA LYS A 83 1.70 14.94 8.70
C LYS A 83 1.74 13.99 9.91
N GLU A 84 0.93 14.27 10.93
CA GLU A 84 0.87 13.41 12.11
C GLU A 84 0.14 12.10 11.82
N GLU A 85 -0.90 12.13 10.98
CA GLU A 85 -1.55 10.90 10.50
C GLU A 85 -0.61 10.04 9.65
N LEU A 86 0.15 10.65 8.73
CA LEU A 86 1.18 9.93 7.98
C LEU A 86 2.22 9.28 8.90
N LYS A 87 2.69 9.98 9.93
CA LYS A 87 3.64 9.39 10.90
C LYS A 87 3.05 8.16 11.60
N LYS A 88 1.77 8.20 11.97
CA LYS A 88 1.07 7.04 12.57
C LYS A 88 1.01 5.88 11.57
N ASP A 89 0.64 6.15 10.32
CA ASP A 89 0.61 5.14 9.26
C ASP A 89 2.00 4.54 9.02
N PHE A 90 3.07 5.35 9.01
CA PHE A 90 4.46 4.86 8.89
C PHE A 90 4.87 3.95 10.06
N LYS A 91 4.35 4.21 11.28
CA LYS A 91 4.57 3.32 12.42
C LYS A 91 3.94 1.94 12.18
N VAL A 92 2.76 1.87 11.57
CA VAL A 92 2.14 0.60 11.16
C VAL A 92 3.04 -0.16 10.20
N ILE A 93 3.61 0.51 9.19
CA ILE A 93 4.57 -0.12 8.27
C ILE A 93 5.75 -0.71 9.05
N ALA A 94 6.34 0.07 9.96
CA ALA A 94 7.49 -0.37 10.74
C ALA A 94 7.15 -1.59 11.61
N ASP A 95 5.97 -1.60 12.24
CA ASP A 95 5.50 -2.71 13.06
C ASP A 95 5.25 -3.98 12.23
N GLU A 96 4.76 -3.84 10.99
CA GLU A 96 4.56 -4.97 10.08
C GLU A 96 5.86 -5.56 9.51
N LEU A 97 6.94 -4.75 9.44
CA LEU A 97 8.27 -5.17 8.99
C LEU A 97 9.17 -5.68 10.12
N ARG A 98 9.01 -5.19 11.37
CA ARG A 98 9.87 -5.54 12.52
C ARG A 98 10.03 -7.03 12.82
N PRO A 99 8.97 -7.87 12.78
CA PRO A 99 9.10 -9.32 12.99
C PRO A 99 10.09 -9.95 12.00
N GLU A 100 10.25 -9.34 10.83
CA GLU A 100 11.06 -9.86 9.73
C GLU A 100 12.53 -9.41 9.86
N TYR A 101 12.78 -8.16 10.25
CA TYR A 101 14.14 -7.66 10.51
C TYR A 101 14.89 -8.44 11.59
N LYS A 102 14.20 -8.91 12.64
CA LYS A 102 14.84 -9.73 13.68
C LYS A 102 15.22 -11.14 13.18
N ASN A 103 14.46 -11.68 12.23
CA ASN A 103 14.71 -13.01 11.68
C ASN A 103 15.79 -13.01 10.57
N GLU A 104 15.97 -11.88 9.87
CA GLU A 104 17.05 -11.70 8.88
C GLU A 104 18.41 -11.41 9.53
N GLN A 105 18.47 -10.73 10.69
CA GLN A 105 19.74 -10.52 11.42
C GLN A 105 20.20 -11.71 12.28
N ALA A 106 19.33 -12.70 12.46
CA ALA A 106 19.63 -13.93 13.20
C ALA A 106 20.14 -15.07 12.29
N LYS A 107 20.34 -14.81 11.00
CA LYS A 107 20.96 -15.70 10.02
C LYS A 107 22.30 -15.13 9.58
#